data_AF-G6YN99-F1
#
_entry.id   AF-G6YN99-F1
#
_cell.length_a   1.000
_cell.length_b   1.000
_cell.length_c   1.000
_cell.angle_alpha   90.00
_cell.angle_beta   90.00
_cell.angle_gamma   90.00
#
_symmetry.space_group_name_H-M   'P 1'
#
loop_
_entity.id
_entity.type
_entity.pdbx_description
1 polymer ?
#
loop_
_entity_poly.entity_id
_entity_poly.type
_entity_poly.pdbx_seq_one_letter_code
_entity_poly.pdbx_strand_id
1 'polypeptide(L)'
;MNPIALLLLTLAMSTDAFAAAISKGAGGALRMGLIFGSIEAATPLVGWLLGKSASTYVEAWDHWIAFALLVALGLHMLYEGLKPSAEEVSKPSRQSFLKVSLTAIGTSMDAMAVGIGLAFINVNI
;
A
#
# COMPACT_ATOMS: atom_id res chain seq x y z
N MET A 1 -13.88 2.20 16.56
CA MET A 1 -12.40 2.19 16.64
C MET A 1 -11.93 3.27 17.60
N ASN A 2 -10.81 3.05 18.30
CA ASN A 2 -10.17 4.07 19.14
C ASN A 2 -9.51 5.14 18.21
N PRO A 3 -9.76 6.45 18.40
CA PRO A 3 -9.16 7.50 17.57
C PRO A 3 -7.62 7.46 17.57
N ILE A 4 -6.99 7.02 18.67
CA ILE A 4 -5.55 6.83 18.75
C ILE A 4 -5.08 5.73 17.80
N ALA A 5 -5.80 4.61 17.74
CA ALA A 5 -5.47 3.50 16.84
C ALA A 5 -5.62 3.90 15.36
N LEU A 6 -6.64 4.71 15.04
CA LEU A 6 -6.82 5.25 13.70
C LEU A 6 -5.68 6.20 13.32
N LEU A 7 -5.28 7.09 14.23
CA LEU A 7 -4.17 8.01 14.00
C LEU A 7 -2.86 7.25 13.79
N LEU A 8 -2.55 6.29 14.66
CA LEU A 8 -1.36 5.44 14.54
C LEU A 8 -1.37 4.62 13.23
N LEU A 9 -2.52 4.06 12.84
CA LEU A 9 -2.66 3.30 11.60
C LEU A 9 -2.39 4.20 10.38
N THR A 10 -3.04 5.35 10.30
CA THR A 10 -2.86 6.28 9.17
C THR A 10 -1.45 6.85 9.10
N LEU A 11 -0.79 7.06 10.26
CA LEU A 11 0.58 7.53 10.31
C LEU A 11 1.57 6.45 9.89
N ALA A 12 1.36 5.21 10.31
CA ALA A 12 2.15 4.06 9.89
C ALA A 12 2.03 3.83 8.38
N MET A 13 0.83 3.95 7.81
CA MET A 13 0.62 3.78 6.37
C MET A 13 1.19 4.93 5.51
N SER A 14 1.41 6.10 6.08
CA SER A 14 1.93 7.27 5.33
C SER A 14 3.46 7.25 5.14
N THR A 15 4.19 6.26 5.69
CA THR A 15 5.66 6.27 5.72
C THR A 15 6.30 6.17 4.34
N ASP A 16 5.72 5.38 3.45
CA ASP A 16 6.28 5.11 2.13
C ASP A 16 6.13 6.33 1.21
N ALA A 17 4.96 6.97 1.24
CA ALA A 17 4.72 8.25 0.58
C ALA A 17 5.64 9.37 1.10
N PHE A 18 5.87 9.41 2.42
CA PHE A 18 6.77 10.38 3.06
C PHE A 18 8.23 10.19 2.63
N ALA A 19 8.73 8.94 2.65
CA ALA A 19 10.07 8.61 2.19
C ALA A 19 10.28 8.96 0.70
N ALA A 20 9.27 8.67 -0.14
CA ALA A 20 9.27 9.00 -1.55
C ALA A 20 9.26 10.53 -1.80
N ALA A 21 8.56 11.31 -0.98
CA ALA A 21 8.57 12.77 -1.06
C ALA A 21 9.92 13.39 -0.66
N ILE A 22 10.56 12.89 0.41
CA ILE A 22 11.89 13.35 0.85
C ILE A 22 12.94 13.08 -0.23
N SER A 23 12.94 11.88 -0.82
CA SER A 23 13.95 11.49 -1.82
C SER A 23 13.95 12.36 -3.08
N LYS A 24 12.84 13.03 -3.39
CA LYS A 24 12.68 13.90 -4.58
C LYS A 24 12.85 15.39 -4.29
N GLY A 25 12.92 15.78 -3.02
CA GLY A 25 13.05 17.18 -2.58
C GLY A 25 11.80 18.06 -2.83
N ALA A 26 11.89 19.33 -2.44
CA ALA A 26 10.76 20.26 -2.39
C ALA A 26 10.04 20.48 -3.74
N GLY A 27 10.75 20.39 -4.87
CA GLY A 27 10.18 20.60 -6.20
C GLY A 27 9.28 19.47 -6.70
N GLY A 28 9.36 18.27 -6.10
CA GLY A 28 8.58 17.10 -6.50
C GLY A 28 7.54 16.64 -5.48
N ALA A 29 7.59 17.16 -4.24
CA ALA A 29 6.81 16.65 -3.12
C ALA A 29 5.29 16.69 -3.34
N LEU A 30 4.75 17.78 -3.90
CA LEU A 30 3.30 17.90 -4.15
C LEU A 30 2.80 16.87 -5.19
N ARG A 31 3.59 16.64 -6.24
CA ARG A 31 3.25 15.67 -7.29
C ARG A 31 3.38 14.23 -6.80
N MET A 32 4.39 13.94 -5.98
CA MET A 32 4.53 12.65 -5.31
C MET A 32 3.39 12.39 -4.34
N GLY A 33 3.07 13.36 -3.47
CA GLY A 33 1.97 13.26 -2.51
C GLY A 33 0.61 13.08 -3.19
N LEU A 34 0.36 13.72 -4.33
CA LEU A 34 -0.86 13.48 -5.10
C LEU A 34 -0.92 12.06 -5.68
N ILE A 35 0.17 11.53 -6.23
CA ILE A 35 0.19 10.19 -6.82
C ILE A 35 0.06 9.13 -5.72
N PHE A 36 0.93 9.18 -4.71
CA PHE A 36 0.90 8.25 -3.58
C PHE A 36 -0.44 8.36 -2.85
N GLY A 37 -0.83 9.55 -2.40
CA GLY A 37 -2.08 9.74 -1.66
C GLY A 37 -3.33 9.29 -2.41
N SER A 38 -3.39 9.44 -3.75
CA SER A 38 -4.53 8.93 -4.53
C SER A 38 -4.57 7.40 -4.55
N ILE A 39 -3.42 6.76 -4.75
CA ILE A 39 -3.31 5.29 -4.78
C ILE A 39 -3.55 4.72 -3.38
N GLU A 40 -2.93 5.29 -2.36
CA GLU A 40 -3.01 4.89 -0.94
C GLU A 40 -4.40 5.14 -0.35
N ALA A 41 -5.18 6.09 -0.87
CA ALA A 41 -6.59 6.26 -0.52
C ALA A 41 -7.51 5.26 -1.23
N ALA A 42 -7.26 4.97 -2.51
CA ALA A 42 -8.09 4.03 -3.29
C ALA A 42 -7.89 2.58 -2.84
N THR A 43 -6.68 2.22 -2.44
CA THR A 43 -6.29 0.83 -2.23
C THR A 43 -6.92 0.18 -0.98
N PRO A 44 -7.03 0.86 0.18
CA PRO A 44 -7.82 0.38 1.32
C PRO A 44 -9.30 0.18 1.00
N LEU A 45 -9.88 1.04 0.15
CA LEU A 45 -11.28 0.92 -0.28
C LEU A 45 -11.48 -0.35 -1.12
N VAL A 46 -10.57 -0.60 -2.07
CA VAL A 46 -10.57 -1.82 -2.88
C VAL A 46 -10.38 -3.05 -1.99
N GLY A 47 -9.42 -3.01 -1.07
CA GLY A 47 -9.18 -4.07 -0.10
C GLY A 47 -10.41 -4.36 0.75
N TRP A 48 -11.08 -3.32 1.25
CA TRP A 48 -12.30 -3.48 2.04
C TRP A 48 -13.47 -4.05 1.23
N LEU A 49 -13.66 -3.62 -0.02
CA LEU A 49 -14.69 -4.16 -0.91
C LEU A 49 -14.46 -5.64 -1.23
N LEU A 50 -13.21 -6.01 -1.50
CA LEU A 50 -12.81 -7.41 -1.72
C LEU A 50 -13.01 -8.25 -0.45
N GLY A 51 -12.58 -7.75 0.70
CA GLY A 51 -12.75 -8.41 2.00
C GLY A 51 -14.22 -8.59 2.38
N LYS A 52 -15.06 -7.59 2.16
CA LYS A 52 -16.52 -7.66 2.39
C LYS A 52 -17.21 -8.64 1.44
N SER A 53 -16.79 -8.72 0.18
CA SER A 53 -17.35 -9.69 -0.78
C SER A 53 -16.90 -11.12 -0.48
N ALA A 54 -15.68 -11.28 0.05
CA ALA A 54 -15.15 -12.56 0.49
C ALA A 54 -15.74 -13.03 1.83
N SER A 55 -16.12 -12.12 2.74
CA SER A 55 -16.63 -12.49 4.06
C SER A 55 -17.90 -13.34 4.02
N THR A 56 -18.72 -13.22 2.97
CA THR A 56 -19.92 -14.05 2.78
C THR A 56 -19.59 -15.50 2.39
N TYR A 57 -18.39 -15.78 1.86
CA TYR A 57 -17.96 -17.10 1.41
C TYR A 57 -16.91 -17.76 2.32
N VAL A 58 -16.29 -17.01 3.25
CA VAL A 58 -15.03 -17.40 3.91
C VAL A 58 -15.08 -17.30 5.45
N GLU A 59 -16.25 -17.46 6.08
CA GLU A 59 -16.35 -17.43 7.56
C GLU A 59 -15.50 -18.50 8.28
N ALA A 60 -15.06 -19.56 7.60
CA ALA A 60 -14.22 -20.61 8.19
C ALA A 60 -12.72 -20.54 7.83
N TRP A 61 -12.32 -19.71 6.86
CA TRP A 61 -10.94 -19.67 6.33
C TRP A 61 -10.30 -18.27 6.41
N ASP A 62 -10.99 -17.29 7.00
CA ASP A 62 -10.56 -15.91 7.21
C ASP A 62 -9.10 -15.77 7.70
N HIS A 63 -8.70 -16.57 8.70
CA HIS A 63 -7.34 -16.55 9.27
C HIS A 63 -6.28 -17.06 8.28
N TRP A 64 -6.60 -18.09 7.49
CA TRP A 64 -5.68 -18.64 6.49
C TRP A 64 -5.52 -17.71 5.29
N ILE A 65 -6.57 -16.98 4.92
CA ILE A 65 -6.51 -15.97 3.86
C ILE A 65 -5.64 -14.79 4.31
N ALA A 66 -5.86 -14.25 5.51
CA ALA A 66 -5.02 -13.18 6.05
C ALA A 66 -3.54 -13.61 6.14
N PHE A 67 -3.28 -14.84 6.61
CA PHE A 67 -1.95 -15.42 6.66
C PHE A 67 -1.30 -15.54 5.26
N ALA A 68 -2.03 -16.09 4.28
CA ALA A 68 -1.52 -16.26 2.91
C ALA A 68 -1.22 -14.91 2.24
N LEU A 69 -2.08 -13.90 2.44
CA LEU A 69 -1.86 -12.54 1.93
C LEU A 69 -0.63 -11.89 2.57
N LEU A 70 -0.44 -12.02 3.89
CA LEU A 70 0.72 -11.47 4.60
C LEU A 70 2.02 -12.18 4.20
N VAL A 71 2.01 -13.50 4.06
CA VAL A 71 3.17 -14.27 3.60
C VAL A 71 3.52 -13.90 2.17
N ALA A 72 2.55 -13.82 1.26
CA ALA A 72 2.77 -13.42 -0.12
C ALA A 72 3.33 -11.98 -0.21
N LEU A 73 2.78 -11.05 0.56
CA LEU A 73 3.26 -9.66 0.63
C LEU A 73 4.69 -9.60 1.18
N GLY A 74 4.96 -10.26 2.31
CA GLY A 74 6.28 -10.29 2.93
C GLY A 74 7.34 -10.90 2.00
N LEU A 75 7.00 -11.96 1.26
CA LEU A 75 7.87 -12.55 0.24
C LEU A 75 8.09 -11.61 -0.94
N HIS A 76 7.07 -10.90 -1.40
CA HIS A 76 7.20 -9.92 -2.48
C HIS A 76 8.13 -8.76 -2.09
N MET A 77 7.97 -8.21 -0.87
CA MET A 77 8.85 -7.17 -0.35
C MET A 77 10.30 -7.65 -0.22
N LEU A 78 10.49 -8.89 0.25
CA LEU A 78 11.82 -9.50 0.34
C LEU A 78 12.45 -9.71 -1.05
N TYR A 79 11.67 -10.19 -2.02
CA TYR A 79 12.12 -10.38 -3.40
C TYR A 79 12.54 -9.05 -4.04
N GLU A 80 11.71 -8.01 -3.91
CA GLU A 80 11.99 -6.69 -4.48
C GLU A 80 13.20 -6.03 -3.79
N GLY A 81 13.33 -6.20 -2.46
CA GLY A 81 14.48 -5.71 -1.69
C GLY A 81 15.80 -6.44 -1.97
N LEU A 82 15.75 -7.71 -2.40
CA LEU A 82 16.92 -8.50 -2.80
C LEU A 82 17.31 -8.31 -4.27
N LYS A 83 16.47 -7.63 -5.07
CA LYS A 83 16.73 -7.40 -6.48
C LYS A 83 17.79 -6.29 -6.62
N PRO A 84 18.98 -6.58 -7.21
CA PRO A 84 19.97 -5.55 -7.41
C PRO A 84 19.39 -4.48 -8.33
N SER A 85 19.36 -3.24 -7.82
CA SER A 85 18.94 -2.06 -8.59
C SER A 85 19.90 -1.90 -9.76
N ALA A 86 19.51 -2.39 -10.94
CA ALA A 86 20.19 -2.06 -12.17
C ALA A 86 19.97 -0.56 -12.39
N GLU A 87 20.99 0.23 -12.05
CA GLU A 87 21.07 1.65 -12.36
C GLU A 87 21.10 1.83 -13.88
N GLU A 88 19.94 1.79 -14.52
CA GLU A 88 19.79 2.45 -15.81
C GLU A 88 19.46 3.92 -15.59
N VAL A 89 20.53 4.73 -15.64
CA VAL A 89 20.50 6.17 -15.88
C VAL A 89 19.93 6.40 -17.28
N SER A 90 18.59 6.42 -17.43
CA SER A 90 17.97 6.77 -18.71
C SER A 90 16.78 7.74 -18.58
N LYS A 91 17.07 8.99 -18.97
CA LYS A 91 16.21 10.14 -19.35
C LYS A 91 15.11 10.66 -18.38
N PRO A 92 15.00 11.99 -18.16
CA PRO A 92 14.49 12.55 -16.91
C PRO A 92 12.97 12.68 -16.76
N SER A 93 12.13 12.47 -17.79
CA SER A 93 10.73 12.95 -17.72
C SER A 93 9.63 11.88 -17.74
N ARG A 94 9.78 10.77 -18.48
CA ARG A 94 8.71 9.77 -18.66
C ARG A 94 8.94 8.49 -17.84
N GLN A 95 10.19 8.05 -17.71
CA GLN A 95 10.53 6.91 -16.85
C GLN A 95 10.41 7.24 -15.36
N SER A 96 10.59 8.51 -14.96
CA SER A 96 10.39 8.92 -13.56
C SER A 96 8.94 8.77 -13.12
N PHE A 97 7.96 9.04 -14.01
CA PHE A 97 6.55 8.91 -13.67
C PHE A 97 6.11 7.45 -13.56
N LEU A 98 6.52 6.62 -14.52
CA LEU A 98 6.26 5.18 -14.48
C LEU A 98 6.90 4.50 -13.27
N LYS A 99 8.17 4.81 -12.97
CA LYS A 99 8.86 4.26 -11.78
C LYS A 99 8.14 4.66 -10.49
N VAL A 100 7.78 5.94 -10.34
CA VAL A 100 7.03 6.43 -9.18
C VAL A 100 5.67 5.77 -9.04
N SER A 101 4.92 5.62 -10.14
CA SER A 101 3.62 4.94 -10.11
C SER A 101 3.77 3.45 -9.80
N LEU A 102 4.78 2.77 -10.33
CA LEU A 102 5.05 1.36 -10.02
C LEU A 102 5.42 1.17 -8.54
N THR A 103 6.26 2.05 -8.00
CA THR A 103 6.61 2.03 -6.57
C THR A 103 5.38 2.32 -5.71
N ALA A 104 4.56 3.32 -6.05
CA ALA A 104 3.34 3.64 -5.31
C ALA A 104 2.32 2.49 -5.34
N ILE A 105 2.19 1.77 -6.47
CA ILE A 105 1.37 0.56 -6.56
C ILE A 105 1.95 -0.55 -5.67
N GLY A 106 3.26 -0.78 -5.76
CA GLY A 106 3.95 -1.81 -4.97
C GLY A 106 3.85 -1.57 -3.45
N THR A 107 4.04 -0.33 -3.01
CA THR A 107 3.90 0.04 -1.58
C THR A 107 2.45 -0.08 -1.14
N SER A 108 1.48 0.42 -1.93
CA SER A 108 0.05 0.37 -1.57
C SER A 108 -0.56 -1.02 -1.34
N MET A 109 0.15 -2.10 -1.66
CA MET A 109 -0.28 -3.45 -1.32
C MET A 109 -0.44 -3.67 0.18
N ASP A 110 0.33 -2.95 1.02
CA ASP A 110 0.17 -2.96 2.48
C ASP A 110 -1.18 -2.35 2.92
N ALA A 111 -1.58 -1.27 2.26
CA ALA A 111 -2.81 -0.53 2.47
C ALA A 111 -4.04 -1.35 2.07
N MET A 112 -3.89 -2.17 1.02
CA MET A 112 -4.91 -3.12 0.60
C MET A 112 -5.13 -4.18 1.68
N ALA A 113 -4.05 -4.74 2.23
CA ALA A 113 -4.12 -5.75 3.27
C ALA A 113 -4.78 -5.22 4.54
N VAL A 114 -4.48 -3.98 4.93
CA VAL A 114 -5.18 -3.26 6.00
C VAL A 114 -6.68 -3.13 5.68
N GLY A 115 -7.04 -2.72 4.46
CA GLY A 115 -8.44 -2.60 4.02
C GLY A 115 -9.22 -3.93 4.12
N ILE A 116 -8.59 -5.03 3.68
CA ILE A 116 -9.14 -6.38 3.82
C ILE A 116 -9.34 -6.74 5.31
N GLY A 117 -8.34 -6.46 6.16
CA GLY A 117 -8.43 -6.69 7.60
C GLY A 117 -9.58 -5.91 8.26
N LEU A 118 -9.79 -4.65 7.87
CA LEU A 118 -10.90 -3.83 8.37
C LEU A 118 -12.28 -4.39 7.99
N ALA A 119 -12.40 -5.04 6.83
CA ALA A 119 -13.65 -5.69 6.41
C ALA A 119 -14.01 -6.88 7.31
N PHE A 120 -13.01 -7.65 7.76
CA PHE A 120 -13.21 -8.78 8.66
C PHE A 120 -13.55 -8.36 10.10
N ILE A 121 -13.06 -7.20 10.54
CA ILE A 121 -13.35 -6.66 11.89
C ILE A 121 -14.77 -6.02 11.95
N ASN A 122 -15.57 -6.12 10.87
CA ASN A 122 -16.92 -5.55 10.76
C ASN A 122 -16.96 -4.06 11.16
N VAL A 123 -15.93 -3.33 10.75
CA VAL A 123 -15.84 -1.89 11.00
C VAL A 123 -16.74 -1.17 10.01
N ASN A 124 -17.63 -0.34 10.53
CA ASN A 124 -18.41 0.60 9.73
C ASN A 124 -17.49 1.76 9.33
N ILE A 125 -17.03 1.76 8.07
CA ILE A 125 -16.21 2.83 7.47
C ILE A 125 -17.13 3.98 7.05
#